data_AF-A0A329ULB8-F1
#
_entry.id   AF-A0A329ULB8-F1
#
_cell.length_a   1.000
_cell.length_b   1.000
_cell.length_c   1.000
_cell.angle_alpha   90.00
_cell.angle_beta   90.00
_cell.angle_gamma   90.00
#
_symmetry.space_group_name_H-M   'P 1'
#
loop_
_entity.id
_entity.type
_entity.pdbx_description
1 polymer ?
#
loop_
_entity_poly.entity_id
_entity_poly.type
_entity_poly.pdbx_seq_one_letter_code
_entity_poly.pdbx_strand_id
1 'polypeptide(L)' 'MRPTAKSTDSTKKEWKVFTKNGKELWSYTILGEGEDEQEATIALLAYEQHCRKSAIHVHREWR' A
#
# COMPACT_ATOMS: atom_id res chain seq x y z
N MET A 1 37.35 12.59 19.84
CA MET A 1 36.44 12.60 18.68
C MET A 1 35.19 11.81 19.05
N ARG A 2 34.00 12.43 19.07
CA ARG A 2 32.74 11.71 19.32
C ARG A 2 32.38 10.89 18.07
N PRO A 3 31.88 9.64 18.18
CA PRO A 3 31.36 8.94 17.03
C PRO A 3 30.18 9.74 16.48
N THR A 4 30.27 10.19 15.24
CA THR A 4 29.12 10.69 14.49
C THR A 4 28.12 9.55 14.37
N ALA A 5 26.92 9.72 14.93
CA ALA A 5 25.82 8.80 14.70
C ALA A 5 25.68 8.58 13.20
N LYS A 6 25.79 7.33 12.74
CA LYS A 6 25.44 6.97 11.37
C LYS A 6 24.00 7.42 11.17
N SER A 7 23.78 8.29 10.18
CA SER A 7 22.47 8.66 9.69
C SER A 7 21.60 7.41 9.64
N THR A 8 20.52 7.38 10.41
CA THR A 8 19.45 6.39 10.25
C THR A 8 18.86 6.64 8.87
N ASP A 9 19.45 6.02 7.86
CA ASP A 9 18.94 6.01 6.51
C ASP A 9 17.52 5.45 6.59
N SER A 10 16.56 6.35 6.41
CA SER A 10 15.14 6.06 6.35
C SER A 10 14.96 5.04 5.24
N THR A 11 14.87 3.76 5.61
CA THR A 11 14.62 2.67 4.68
C THR A 11 13.18 2.85 4.20
N LYS A 12 12.99 3.73 3.21
CA LYS A 12 11.71 3.94 2.56
C LYS A 12 11.23 2.57 2.09
N LYS A 13 10.05 2.18 2.52
CA LYS A 13 9.45 0.91 2.11
C LYS A 13 8.54 1.18 0.93
N GLU A 14 8.44 0.21 0.02
CA GLU A 14 7.43 0.24 -1.02
C GLU A 14 6.10 -0.20 -0.40
N TRP A 15 5.05 0.59 -0.63
CA TRP A 15 3.70 0.32 -0.15
C TRP A 15 2.77 0.13 -1.32
N LYS A 16 1.86 -0.84 -1.20
CA LYS A 16 0.70 -0.97 -2.07
C LYS A 16 -0.46 -0.22 -1.43
N VAL A 17 -1.08 0.69 -2.18
CA VAL A 17 -2.12 1.60 -1.69
C VAL A 17 -3.37 1.45 -2.54
N PHE A 18 -4.51 1.27 -1.87
CA PHE A 18 -5.82 1.09 -2.47
C PHE A 18 -6.64 2.35 -2.25
N THR A 19 -7.16 2.94 -3.32
CA THR A 19 -7.90 4.20 -3.27
C THR A 19 -9.25 4.11 -3.97
N LYS A 20 -10.18 4.96 -3.57
CA LYS A 20 -11.46 5.20 -4.24
C LYS A 20 -11.72 6.70 -4.25
N ASN A 21 -11.98 7.26 -5.42
CA ASN A 21 -12.22 8.71 -5.61
C ASN A 21 -11.09 9.59 -5.01
N GLY A 22 -9.83 9.15 -5.14
CA GLY A 22 -8.67 9.87 -4.62
C GLY A 22 -8.46 9.77 -3.11
N LYS A 23 -9.32 9.05 -2.38
CA LYS A 23 -9.14 8.77 -0.94
C LYS A 23 -8.54 7.39 -0.73
N GLU A 24 -7.52 7.30 0.12
CA GLU A 24 -6.95 6.03 0.59
C GLU A 24 -7.97 5.27 1.44
N LEU A 25 -8.15 3.99 1.09
CA LEU A 25 -8.97 3.03 1.83
C LEU A 25 -8.10 2.13 2.69
N TRP A 26 -7.00 1.62 2.12
CA TRP A 26 -6.11 0.66 2.75
C TRP A 26 -4.73 0.71 2.13
N SER A 27 -3.71 0.30 2.88
CA SER A 27 -2.35 0.13 2.36
C SER A 27 -1.54 -0.85 3.20
N TYR A 28 -0.52 -1.45 2.59
CA TYR A 28 0.46 -2.29 3.29
C TYR A 28 1.82 -2.29 2.59
N THR A 29 2.86 -2.66 3.34
CA THR A 29 4.22 -2.78 2.83
C THR A 29 4.37 -4.02 1.95
N ILE A 30 5.00 -3.88 0.79
CA ILE A 30 5.28 -4.99 -0.12
C ILE A 30 6.49 -5.75 0.40
N LEU A 31 6.30 -7.02 0.77
CA LEU A 31 7.36 -7.92 1.27
C LEU A 31 7.53 -9.18 0.38
N GLY A 32 7.22 -9.06 -0.91
CA GLY A 32 7.32 -10.16 -1.90
C GLY A 32 6.00 -10.80 -2.30
N GLU A 33 4.97 -10.00 -2.55
CA GLU A 33 3.58 -10.46 -2.78
C GLU A 33 3.38 -11.34 -4.02
N GLY A 34 2.42 -12.27 -3.91
CA GLY A 34 1.76 -12.93 -5.04
C GLY A 34 0.56 -12.12 -5.55
N GLU A 35 0.26 -12.22 -6.84
CA GLU A 35 -0.85 -11.47 -7.49
C GLU A 35 -2.23 -11.73 -6.85
N ASP A 36 -2.42 -12.90 -6.22
CA ASP A 36 -3.67 -13.33 -5.59
C ASP A 36 -4.10 -12.45 -4.40
N GLU A 37 -3.14 -11.89 -3.65
CA GLU A 37 -3.43 -11.06 -2.46
C GLU A 37 -4.11 -9.74 -2.84
N GLN A 38 -3.74 -9.19 -4.00
CA GLN A 38 -4.30 -7.93 -4.48
C GLN A 38 -5.78 -8.09 -4.86
N GLU A 39 -6.11 -9.14 -5.62
CA GLU A 39 -7.49 -9.38 -6.07
C GLU A 39 -8.43 -9.69 -4.89
N ALA A 40 -7.94 -10.43 -3.90
CA ALA A 40 -8.67 -10.67 -2.66
C ALA A 40 -8.94 -9.35 -1.90
N THR A 41 -7.91 -8.50 -1.79
CA THR A 41 -8.04 -7.18 -1.13
C THR A 41 -9.01 -6.28 -1.88
N ILE A 42 -8.94 -6.21 -3.22
CA ILE A 42 -9.90 -5.45 -4.04
C ILE A 42 -11.33 -5.95 -3.81
N ALA A 43 -11.55 -7.26 -3.76
CA ALA A 43 -12.88 -7.83 -3.53
C ALA A 43 -13.45 -7.44 -2.17
N LEU A 44 -12.65 -7.53 -1.10
CA LEU A 44 -13.05 -7.14 0.25
C LEU A 44 -13.37 -5.64 0.33
N LEU A 45 -12.49 -4.79 -0.19
CA LEU A 45 -12.69 -3.33 -0.17
C LEU A 45 -13.89 -2.91 -1.01
N ALA A 46 -14.13 -3.55 -2.16
CA ALA A 46 -15.29 -3.29 -2.99
C ALA A 46 -16.61 -3.66 -2.28
N TYR A 47 -16.62 -4.79 -1.57
CA TYR A 47 -17.76 -5.22 -0.76
C TYR A 47 -18.05 -4.22 0.37
N GLU A 48 -17.02 -3.85 1.15
CA GLU A 48 -17.15 -2.90 2.26
C GLU A 48 -17.59 -1.50 1.79
N GLN A 49 -17.06 -1.05 0.66
CA GLN A 49 -17.36 0.27 0.09
C GLN A 49 -18.62 0.29 -0.78
N HIS A 50 -19.37 -0.81 -0.83
CA HIS A 50 -20.57 -1.02 -1.66
C HIS A 50 -20.37 -0.52 -3.11
N CYS A 51 -19.23 -0.87 -3.71
CA CYS A 51 -18.90 -0.44 -5.06
C CYS A 51 -18.41 -1.61 -5.92
N ARG A 52 -18.25 -1.35 -7.21
CA ARG A 52 -17.63 -2.31 -8.13
C ARG A 52 -16.14 -2.40 -7.84
N LYS A 53 -15.54 -3.58 -8.07
CA LYS A 53 -14.08 -3.80 -8.00
C LYS A 53 -13.31 -2.78 -8.84
N SER A 54 -13.84 -2.46 -10.04
CA SER A 54 -13.26 -1.47 -10.96
C SER A 54 -13.22 -0.04 -10.42
N ALA A 55 -13.91 0.27 -9.32
CA ALA A 55 -13.84 1.57 -8.67
C ALA A 55 -12.64 1.69 -7.69
N ILE A 56 -12.03 0.56 -7.33
CA ILE A 56 -10.84 0.52 -6.48
C ILE A 56 -9.61 0.65 -7.37
N HIS A 57 -8.77 1.63 -7.08
CA HIS A 57 -7.52 1.86 -7.79
C HIS A 57 -6.36 1.43 -6.91
N VAL A 58 -5.41 0.72 -7.48
CA VAL A 58 -4.22 0.24 -6.79
C VAL A 58 -3.00 0.92 -7.38
N HIS A 59 -2.15 1.48 -6.52
CA HIS A 59 -0.87 2.05 -6.93
C HIS A 59 0.20 1.73 -5.88
N ARG A 60 1.46 1.98 -6.24
CA ARG A 60 2.60 1.80 -5.36
C ARG A 60 3.24 3.14 -5.03
N GLU A 61 3.69 3.31 -3.80
CA GLU A 61 4.44 4.49 -3.40
C GLU A 61 5.49 4.17 -2.33
N TRP A 62 6.50 5.04 -2.23
CA TRP A 62 7.55 4.93 -1.22
C TRP A 62 7.17 5.76 0.01
N ARG A 63 7.08 5.13 1.19
CA ARG A 63 6.88 5.80 2.49
C ARG A 63 8.04 5.54 3.43
#